data_AF-A0A7S2IWR5-F1
#
_entry.id   AF-A0A7S2IWR5-F1
#
_cell.length_a   1.000
_cell.length_b   1.000
_cell.length_c   1.000
_cell.angle_alpha   90.00
_cell.angle_beta   90.00
_cell.angle_gamma   90.00
#
_symmetry.space_group_name_H-M   'P 1'
#
loop_
_entity.id
_entity.type
_entity.pdbx_description
1 polymer ?
#
loop_
_entity_poly.entity_id
_entity_poly.type
_entity_poly.pdbx_seq_one_letter_code
_entity_poly.pdbx_strand_id
1 'polypeptide(L)'
;AIGTIIGETMFVAQMAFFNRVSDPAIGGTYMTMLNTISNLGGMWPRTVSLYLVDLLTINRPCHPPEGCIAAATLDAPRGSEAAAEGACSCVPEVMVDGYTILCLTSLVLGVGWYALVHRPIEALQARPPSDWLSKAAAA
;
A
#
# COMPACT_ATOMS: atom_id res chain seq x y z
N ALA A 1 -17.62 15.29 0.07
CA ALA A 1 -18.99 14.79 0.28
C ALA A 1 -19.11 13.31 -0.08
N ILE A 2 -18.99 12.92 -1.36
CA ILE A 2 -19.14 11.50 -1.76
C ILE A 2 -18.02 10.62 -1.18
N GLY A 3 -16.75 11.03 -1.32
CA GLY A 3 -15.61 10.24 -0.81
C GLY A 3 -15.67 10.01 0.71
N THR A 4 -16.09 11.02 1.47
CA THR A 4 -16.26 10.92 2.92
C THR A 4 -17.40 9.96 3.28
N ILE A 5 -18.55 10.02 2.59
CA ILE A 5 -19.67 9.11 2.83
C ILE A 5 -19.27 7.65 2.54
N ILE A 6 -18.55 7.41 1.44
CA ILE A 6 -18.06 6.06 1.09
C ILE A 6 -17.11 5.55 2.16
N GLY A 7 -16.16 6.38 2.61
CA GLY A 7 -15.21 6.02 3.67
C GLY A 7 -15.90 5.63 4.99
N GLU A 8 -16.82 6.46 5.47
CA GLU A 8 -17.58 6.18 6.70
C GLU A 8 -18.45 4.93 6.56
N THR A 9 -19.10 4.74 5.40
CA THR A 9 -19.93 3.56 5.14
C THR A 9 -19.10 2.28 5.14
N MET A 10 -17.91 2.29 4.52
CA MET A 10 -16.98 1.16 4.55
C MET A 10 -16.50 0.87 5.97
N PHE A 11 -16.19 1.91 6.75
CA PHE A 11 -15.77 1.76 8.14
C PHE A 11 -16.87 1.11 9.00
N VAL A 12 -18.11 1.58 8.89
CA VAL A 12 -19.24 1.01 9.63
C VAL A 12 -19.51 -0.43 9.20
N ALA A 13 -19.45 -0.74 7.90
CA ALA A 13 -19.61 -2.10 7.39
C ALA A 13 -18.52 -3.05 7.92
N GLN A 14 -17.27 -2.58 7.99
CA GLN A 14 -16.14 -3.33 8.54
C GLN A 14 -16.34 -3.64 10.03
N MET A 15 -16.77 -2.64 10.82
CA MET A 15 -17.01 -2.82 12.25
C MET A 15 -18.19 -3.75 12.52
N ALA A 16 -19.24 -3.68 11.70
CA ALA A 16 -20.38 -4.60 11.77
C ALA A 16 -19.94 -6.06 11.48
N PHE A 17 -19.05 -6.26 10.52
CA PHE A 17 -18.48 -7.57 10.23
C PHE A 17 -17.61 -8.10 11.39
N PHE A 18 -16.75 -7.25 11.98
CA PHE A 18 -15.95 -7.62 13.15
C PHE A 18 -16.79 -8.03 14.34
N ASN A 19 -17.88 -7.31 14.60
CA ASN A 19 -18.81 -7.66 15.66
C ASN A 19 -19.48 -9.03 15.38
N ARG A 20 -19.88 -9.29 14.13
CA ARG A 20 -20.54 -10.56 13.76
C ARG A 20 -19.62 -11.78 13.90
N VAL A 21 -18.33 -11.64 13.62
CA VAL A 21 -17.35 -12.74 13.66
C VAL A 21 -16.77 -12.95 15.07
N SER A 22 -16.97 -11.99 15.98
CA SER A 22 -16.46 -12.08 17.35
C SER A 22 -17.42 -12.91 18.22
N ASP A 23 -16.89 -13.95 18.88
CA ASP A 23 -17.64 -14.76 19.86
C ASP A 23 -18.16 -13.87 21.02
N PRO A 24 -19.44 -13.91 21.40
CA PRO A 24 -19.97 -13.16 22.55
C PRO A 24 -19.23 -13.36 23.87
N ALA A 25 -18.66 -14.54 24.13
CA ALA A 25 -17.96 -14.87 25.38
C ALA A 25 -16.56 -14.23 25.47
N ILE A 26 -15.87 -14.04 24.34
CA ILE A 26 -14.49 -13.47 24.29
C ILE A 26 -14.39 -12.36 23.23
N GLY A 27 -15.51 -11.70 22.94
CA GLY A 27 -15.64 -10.82 21.78
C GLY A 27 -14.80 -9.57 21.89
N GLY A 28 -14.58 -9.06 23.10
CA GLY A 28 -13.72 -7.92 23.35
C GLY A 28 -12.28 -8.12 22.88
N THR A 29 -11.72 -9.32 23.09
CA THR A 29 -10.35 -9.66 22.67
C THR A 29 -10.27 -9.79 21.15
N TYR A 30 -11.21 -10.51 20.52
CA TYR A 30 -11.25 -10.65 19.06
C TYR A 30 -11.46 -9.30 18.36
N MET A 31 -12.38 -8.47 18.84
CA MET A 31 -12.64 -7.14 18.29
C MET A 31 -11.41 -6.23 18.41
N THR A 32 -10.68 -6.29 19.53
CA THR A 32 -9.45 -5.50 19.73
C THR A 32 -8.31 -5.98 18.81
N MET A 33 -8.15 -7.30 18.66
CA MET A 33 -7.16 -7.86 17.75
C MET A 33 -7.45 -7.47 16.30
N LEU A 34 -8.70 -7.62 15.86
CA LEU A 34 -9.14 -7.24 14.52
C LEU A 34 -8.96 -5.75 14.26
N ASN A 35 -9.26 -4.90 15.25
CA ASN A 35 -8.99 -3.46 15.16
C ASN A 35 -7.50 -3.14 15.04
N THR A 36 -6.64 -3.83 15.79
CA THR A 36 -5.18 -3.69 15.69
C THR A 36 -4.70 -4.05 14.29
N ILE A 37 -5.15 -5.17 13.74
CA ILE A 37 -4.81 -5.61 12.38
C ILE A 37 -5.29 -4.61 11.34
N SER A 38 -6.53 -4.11 11.45
CA SER A 38 -7.08 -3.10 10.54
C SER A 38 -6.29 -1.79 10.56
N ASN A 39 -5.97 -1.28 11.76
CA ASN A 39 -5.20 -0.06 11.91
C ASN A 39 -3.79 -0.21 11.31
N LEU A 40 -3.14 -1.35 11.55
CA LEU A 40 -1.83 -1.65 10.94
C LEU A 40 -1.93 -1.73 9.41
N GLY A 41 -2.97 -2.41 8.91
CA GLY A 41 -3.27 -2.57 7.50
C GLY A 41 -3.48 -1.25 6.74
N GLY A 42 -4.02 -0.22 7.40
CA GLY A 42 -4.22 1.10 6.81
C GLY A 42 -2.96 1.98 6.72
N MET A 43 -1.94 1.71 7.53
CA MET A 43 -0.76 2.59 7.64
C MET A 43 0.38 2.21 6.69
N TRP A 44 0.68 0.91 6.56
CA TRP A 44 1.82 0.42 5.79
C TRP A 44 1.84 0.79 4.28
N PRO A 45 0.69 0.91 3.57
CA PRO A 45 0.71 1.15 2.12
C PRO A 45 1.32 2.52 1.78
N ARG A 46 1.18 3.51 2.67
CA ARG A 46 1.75 4.85 2.45
C ARG A 46 3.27 4.78 2.38
N THR A 47 3.91 4.16 3.37
CA THR A 47 5.37 4.05 3.41
C THR A 47 5.90 3.21 2.25
N VAL A 48 5.23 2.10 1.93
CA VAL A 48 5.61 1.25 0.79
C VAL A 48 5.43 1.98 -0.54
N SER A 49 4.36 2.76 -0.71
CA SER A 49 4.11 3.50 -1.95
C SER A 49 5.21 4.52 -2.24
N LEU A 50 5.64 5.28 -1.23
CA LEU A 50 6.71 6.27 -1.38
C LEU A 50 8.03 5.59 -1.76
N TYR A 51 8.38 4.51 -1.07
CA TYR A 51 9.58 3.73 -1.39
C TYR A 51 9.54 3.16 -2.83
N LEU A 52 8.38 2.71 -3.29
CA LEU A 52 8.21 2.18 -4.65
C LEU A 52 8.29 3.28 -5.72
N VAL A 53 7.75 4.48 -5.49
CA VAL A 53 7.86 5.59 -6.46
C VAL A 53 9.33 5.88 -6.78
N ASP A 54 10.19 5.92 -5.76
CA ASP A 54 11.61 6.21 -5.94
C ASP A 54 12.32 5.11 -6.75
N LEU A 55 11.94 3.85 -6.54
CA LEU A 55 12.47 2.71 -7.30
C LEU A 55 11.98 2.69 -8.75
N LEU A 56 10.70 3.00 -8.96
CA LEU A 56 10.03 2.94 -10.26
C LEU A 56 10.32 4.16 -11.14
N THR A 57 10.87 5.24 -10.58
CA THR A 57 11.21 6.44 -11.36
C THR A 57 12.38 6.15 -12.30
N ILE A 58 12.14 6.33 -13.61
CA ILE A 58 13.11 6.09 -14.68
C ILE A 58 13.70 7.42 -15.14
N ASN A 59 14.98 7.62 -14.84
CA ASN A 59 15.75 8.81 -15.22
C ASN A 59 16.53 8.54 -16.51
N ARG A 60 16.67 9.55 -17.38
CA ARG A 60 17.63 9.46 -18.48
C ARG A 60 19.06 9.44 -17.94
N PRO A 61 19.96 8.61 -18.51
CA PRO A 61 21.37 8.71 -18.19
C PRO A 61 21.91 10.08 -18.64
N CYS A 62 22.46 10.84 -17.71
CA CYS A 62 23.14 12.09 -18.01
C CYS A 62 24.42 11.79 -18.79
N HIS A 63 24.52 12.31 -20.02
CA HIS A 63 25.79 12.35 -20.73
C HIS A 63 26.42 13.73 -20.50
N PRO A 64 27.62 13.82 -19.89
CA PRO A 64 28.30 15.10 -19.75
C PRO A 64 28.66 15.68 -21.13
N PRO A 65 28.65 17.02 -21.29
CA PRO A 65 29.14 17.65 -22.51
C PRO A 65 30.63 17.35 -22.73
N GLU A 66 31.06 17.27 -23.99
CA GLU A 66 32.44 16.96 -24.38
C GLU A 66 33.43 17.94 -23.69
N GLY A 67 34.30 17.41 -22.84
CA GLY A 67 35.27 18.19 -22.05
C GLY A 67 35.10 18.09 -20.53
N CYS A 68 33.96 17.61 -20.01
CA CYS A 68 33.82 17.28 -18.59
C CYS A 68 34.22 15.81 -18.37
N ILE A 69 35.33 15.56 -17.67
CA ILE A 69 35.74 14.21 -17.24
C ILE A 69 34.85 13.84 -16.05
N ALA A 70 33.62 13.36 -16.31
CA ALA A 70 32.86 12.70 -15.27
C ALA A 70 33.63 11.42 -14.93
N ALA A 71 34.12 11.31 -13.69
CA ALA A 71 34.52 10.03 -13.15
C ALA A 71 33.30 9.11 -13.27
N ALA A 72 33.30 8.25 -14.29
CA ALA A 72 32.29 7.24 -14.52
C ALA A 72 32.41 6.16 -13.44
N THR A 73 32.12 6.51 -12.19
CA THR A 73 31.76 5.52 -11.20
C THR A 73 30.32 5.15 -11.47
N LEU A 74 30.14 3.94 -12.01
CA LEU A 74 28.90 3.23 -12.29
C LEU A 74 27.98 3.01 -11.05
N ASP A 75 28.16 3.77 -9.98
CA ASP A 75 27.54 3.55 -8.68
C ASP A 75 27.30 4.86 -7.90
N ALA A 76 26.94 5.94 -8.60
CA ALA A 76 26.45 7.14 -7.91
C ALA A 76 25.07 6.82 -7.29
N PRO A 77 24.90 6.95 -5.96
CA PRO A 77 23.62 6.68 -5.32
C PRO A 77 22.55 7.61 -5.90
N ARG A 78 21.36 7.05 -6.18
CA ARG A 78 20.14 7.81 -6.51
C ARG A 78 19.98 8.94 -5.47
N GLY A 79 20.32 10.17 -5.85
CA GLY A 79 20.24 11.34 -4.98
C GLY A 79 21.56 11.95 -4.51
N SER A 80 22.72 11.60 -5.09
CA SER A 80 23.92 12.43 -4.83
C SER A 80 23.77 13.78 -5.52
N GLU A 81 23.40 14.82 -4.77
CA GLU A 81 23.69 16.24 -5.06
C GLU A 81 25.21 16.51 -5.00
N ALA A 82 26.03 15.55 -5.44
CA ALA A 82 27.47 15.67 -5.46
C ALA A 82 27.91 16.51 -6.66
N ALA A 83 27.90 17.81 -6.42
CA ALA A 83 28.92 18.78 -6.81
C ALA A 83 29.17 19.00 -8.32
N ALA A 84 28.55 20.06 -8.83
CA ALA A 84 29.30 21.14 -9.48
C ALA A 84 28.43 22.41 -9.46
N GLU A 85 28.72 23.35 -8.55
CA GLU A 85 28.36 24.76 -8.78
C GLU A 85 29.21 25.24 -9.97
N GLY A 86 28.71 25.06 -11.19
CA GLY A 86 29.44 25.38 -12.42
C GLY A 86 29.00 24.56 -13.63
N ALA A 87 29.55 24.91 -14.80
CA ALA A 87 29.17 24.50 -16.15
C ALA A 87 29.13 22.98 -16.48
N CYS A 88 29.30 22.08 -15.50
CA CYS A 88 29.17 20.63 -15.63
C CYS A 88 28.04 20.03 -14.74
N SER A 89 27.03 20.81 -14.35
CA SER A 89 25.84 20.28 -13.65
C SER A 89 24.92 19.54 -14.64
N CYS A 90 24.71 18.24 -14.43
CA CYS A 90 23.81 17.43 -15.23
C CYS A 90 22.58 17.04 -14.39
N VAL A 91 21.45 17.70 -14.66
CA VAL A 91 20.17 17.34 -14.03
C VAL A 91 19.59 16.15 -14.81
N PRO A 92 19.38 14.99 -14.18
CA PRO A 92 18.72 13.87 -14.85
C PRO A 92 17.28 14.27 -15.22
N GLU A 93 16.97 14.22 -16.52
CA GLU A 93 15.61 14.43 -17.00
C GLU A 93 14.77 13.17 -16.69
N VAL A 94 13.68 13.33 -15.94
CA VAL A 94 12.74 12.24 -15.65
C VAL A 94 12.00 11.88 -16.92
N MET A 95 12.22 10.67 -17.44
CA MET A 95 11.56 10.21 -18.66
C MET A 95 10.18 9.62 -18.38
N VAL A 96 10.05 8.91 -17.26
CA VAL A 96 8.78 8.35 -16.79
C VAL A 96 8.71 8.50 -15.27
N ASP A 97 7.69 9.20 -14.81
CA ASP A 97 7.39 9.38 -13.39
C ASP A 97 6.93 8.05 -12.78
N GLY A 98 7.65 7.59 -11.75
CA GLY A 98 7.33 6.38 -11.01
C GLY A 98 5.92 6.38 -10.42
N TYR A 99 5.35 7.56 -10.14
CA TYR A 99 3.97 7.71 -9.66
C TYR A 99 2.95 7.13 -10.65
N THR A 100 3.09 7.41 -11.95
CA THR A 100 2.13 6.93 -12.96
C THR A 100 2.17 5.41 -13.08
N ILE A 101 3.38 4.82 -13.09
CA ILE A 101 3.56 3.37 -13.12
C ILE A 101 2.97 2.73 -11.85
N LEU A 102 3.22 3.34 -10.69
CA LEU A 102 2.68 2.86 -9.41
C LEU A 102 1.15 2.92 -9.36
N CYS A 103 0.53 3.99 -9.88
CA CYS A 103 -0.92 4.09 -9.98
C CYS A 103 -1.53 2.97 -10.83
N LEU A 104 -0.97 2.69 -12.00
CA LEU A 104 -1.43 1.59 -12.86
C LEU A 104 -1.25 0.23 -12.19
N THR A 105 -0.10 0.02 -11.55
CA THR A 105 0.21 -1.24 -10.85
C THR A 105 -0.72 -1.45 -9.66
N SER A 106 -0.97 -0.42 -8.85
CA SER A 106 -1.88 -0.50 -7.70
C SER A 106 -3.33 -0.76 -8.10
N LEU A 107 -3.78 -0.23 -9.23
CA LEU A 107 -5.10 -0.56 -9.79
C LEU A 107 -5.21 -2.04 -10.15
N VAL A 108 -4.21 -2.58 -10.87
CA VAL A 108 -4.19 -4.01 -11.26
C VAL A 108 -4.13 -4.91 -10.03
N LEU A 109 -3.28 -4.59 -9.06
CA LEU A 109 -3.18 -5.33 -7.79
C LEU A 109 -4.49 -5.28 -7.00
N GLY A 110 -5.17 -4.12 -6.96
CA GLY A 110 -6.45 -3.97 -6.27
C GLY A 110 -7.57 -4.79 -6.91
N VAL A 111 -7.67 -4.78 -8.25
CA VAL A 111 -8.65 -5.60 -8.98
C VAL A 111 -8.37 -7.09 -8.79
N GLY A 112 -7.10 -7.50 -8.88
CA GLY A 112 -6.68 -8.88 -8.62
C GLY A 112 -7.00 -9.33 -7.19
N TRP A 113 -6.68 -8.51 -6.19
CA TRP A 113 -7.00 -8.77 -4.80
C TRP A 113 -8.51 -8.91 -4.57
N TYR A 114 -9.31 -7.98 -5.11
CA TYR A 114 -10.76 -8.06 -5.00
C TYR A 114 -11.30 -9.37 -5.59
N ALA A 115 -10.87 -9.73 -6.81
CA ALA A 115 -11.31 -10.95 -7.48
C ALA A 115 -10.89 -12.25 -6.77
N LEU A 116 -9.82 -12.22 -5.98
CA LEU A 116 -9.39 -13.38 -5.19
C LEU A 116 -10.10 -13.47 -3.83
N VAL A 117 -10.37 -12.32 -3.22
CA VAL A 117 -10.82 -12.25 -1.81
C VAL A 117 -12.33 -12.08 -1.68
N HIS A 118 -13.05 -11.61 -2.72
CA HIS A 118 -14.50 -11.44 -2.63
C HIS A 118 -15.23 -12.75 -2.36
N ARG A 119 -14.83 -13.86 -3.00
CA ARG A 119 -15.46 -15.18 -2.81
C ARG A 119 -15.28 -15.70 -1.38
N PRO A 120 -14.07 -15.71 -0.80
CA PRO A 120 -13.88 -16.03 0.61
C PRO A 120 -14.70 -15.12 1.54
N ILE A 121 -14.72 -13.80 1.32
CA ILE A 121 -15.46 -12.87 2.18
C ILE A 121 -16.96 -13.17 2.14
N GLU A 122 -17.54 -13.35 0.95
CA GLU A 122 -18.95 -13.73 0.78
C GLU A 122 -19.26 -15.04 1.53
N ALA A 123 -18.36 -16.03 1.42
CA ALA A 123 -18.50 -17.29 2.14
C ALA A 123 -18.46 -17.12 3.66
N LEU A 124 -17.59 -16.25 4.20
CA LEU A 124 -17.52 -15.94 5.64
C LEU A 124 -18.76 -15.17 6.10
N GLN A 125 -19.24 -14.21 5.31
CA GLN A 125 -20.46 -13.45 5.62
C GLN A 125 -21.72 -14.32 5.64
N ALA A 126 -21.78 -15.37 4.81
CA ALA A 126 -22.89 -16.31 4.76
C ALA A 126 -22.93 -17.30 5.94
N ARG A 127 -21.85 -17.44 6.72
CA ARG A 127 -21.78 -18.39 7.84
C ARG A 127 -22.74 -18.01 8.97
N PRO A 128 -23.43 -19.00 9.59
CA PRO A 128 -24.28 -18.75 10.74
C PRO A 128 -23.43 -18.32 11.96
N PRO A 129 -23.98 -17.51 12.88
CA PRO A 129 -23.28 -17.06 14.09
C PRO A 129 -22.71 -18.19 14.95
N SER A 130 -23.35 -19.37 14.92
CA SER A 130 -22.92 -20.56 15.67
C SER A 130 -21.54 -21.08 15.27
N ASP A 131 -21.13 -20.90 14.01
CA ASP A 131 -19.84 -21.35 13.51
C ASP A 131 -18.67 -20.51 14.06
N TRP A 132 -18.97 -19.33 14.60
CA TRP A 132 -17.99 -18.39 15.17
C TRP A 132 -17.84 -18.54 16.69
N LEU A 133 -18.67 -19.38 17.32
CA LEU A 133 -18.62 -19.66 18.74
C LEU A 133 -17.43 -20.57 19.07
N SER A 134 -16.74 -20.24 20.16
CA SER A 134 -15.78 -21.13 20.80
C SER A 134 -16.50 -22.39 21.28
N LYS A 135 -15.77 -23.50 21.32
CA LYS A 135 -16.32 -24.81 21.75
C LYS A 135 -16.97 -24.78 23.14
N ALA A 136 -16.60 -23.82 23.98
CA ALA A 136 -17.18 -23.61 25.30
C ALA A 136 -18.52 -22.85 25.27
N ALA A 137 -18.76 -22.02 24.26
CA ALA A 137 -20.01 -21.27 24.07
C ALA A 137 -21.04 -22.02 23.20
N ALA A 138 -20.61 -23.08 22.51
CA ALA A 138 -21.47 -23.95 21.69
C ALA A 138 -22.03 -25.18 22.43
N ALA A 139 -21.63 -25.39 23.69
CA ALA A 139 -22.08 -26.47 24.59
C ALA A 139 -23.15 -25.97 25.57
#